data_AF-A0A7C1W3Z5-F1
#
_entry.id   AF-A0A7C1W3Z5-F1
#
_cell.length_a   1.000
_cell.length_b   1.000
_cell.length_c   1.000
_cell.angle_alpha   90.00
_cell.angle_beta   90.00
_cell.angle_gamma   90.00
#
_symmetry.space_group_name_H-M   'P 1'
#
loop_
_entity.id
_entity.type
_entity.pdbx_description
1 polymer ?
#
loop_
_entity_poly.entity_id
_entity_poly.type
_entity_poly.pdbx_seq_one_letter_code
_entity_poly.pdbx_strand_id
1 'polypeptide(L)'
;MRWQPNDLVLILSPEGKRFLVRIGPKKFSTHHGEINLEALTQISPGDVIYTHKNIPFITVKPTLYDLIFRIKRITQIIYPKELGYILIRLGIKPGSRVIECGSGSGALTLALAWWVRPNGRVYSYEKEERFLKVCLENLNYVGLKEWVELKHKNIGNGFDEKNVDAIFLDVKTPWMYFHHAWEALKGGCVLGILVPTTNQITESLKFLEKNLFKDIEIIEILLRRYKTVAERLRPEDRMVAHTGYLIFARKVNDK
;
A
#
# COMPACT_ATOMS: atom_id res chain seq x y z
N MET A 1 -14.85 17.29 -17.17
CA MET A 1 -15.33 16.90 -15.82
C MET A 1 -14.65 17.83 -14.82
N ARG A 2 -15.41 18.61 -14.05
CA ARG A 2 -14.83 19.54 -13.05
C ARG A 2 -14.53 18.83 -11.74
N TRP A 3 -13.59 19.39 -10.97
CA TRP A 3 -13.36 18.98 -9.59
C TRP A 3 -14.60 19.21 -8.71
N GLN A 4 -14.82 18.31 -7.76
CA GLN A 4 -15.93 18.38 -6.80
C GLN A 4 -15.43 18.73 -5.39
N PRO A 5 -16.28 19.33 -4.54
CA PRO A 5 -15.96 19.51 -3.13
C PRO A 5 -15.51 18.19 -2.49
N ASN A 6 -14.53 18.28 -1.57
CA ASN A 6 -13.89 17.14 -0.92
C ASN A 6 -13.06 16.20 -1.83
N ASP A 7 -12.92 16.43 -3.13
CA ASP A 7 -11.99 15.65 -3.95
C ASP A 7 -10.56 15.74 -3.42
N LEU A 8 -9.82 14.64 -3.56
CA LEU A 8 -8.37 14.65 -3.42
C LEU A 8 -7.72 15.07 -4.74
N VAL A 9 -6.85 16.07 -4.67
CA VAL A 9 -6.15 16.65 -5.83
C VAL A 9 -4.65 16.51 -5.61
N LEU A 10 -3.95 16.05 -6.64
CA LEU A 10 -2.49 16.11 -6.68
C LEU A 10 -2.07 17.38 -7.39
N ILE A 11 -1.39 18.26 -6.66
CA ILE A 11 -0.84 19.51 -7.16
C ILE A 11 0.65 19.30 -7.48
N LEU A 12 1.05 19.60 -8.71
CA LEU A 12 2.43 19.51 -9.21
C LEU A 12 3.03 20.91 -9.30
N SER A 13 4.16 21.13 -8.63
CA SER A 13 4.91 22.38 -8.72
C SER A 13 5.75 22.47 -9.99
N PRO A 14 6.20 23.67 -10.40
CA PRO A 14 7.13 23.83 -11.52
C PRO A 14 8.43 23.02 -11.37
N GLU A 15 8.89 22.83 -10.13
CA GLU A 15 10.09 22.06 -9.80
C GLU A 15 9.82 20.54 -9.69
N GLY A 16 8.60 20.10 -10.01
CA GLY A 16 8.20 18.69 -9.95
C GLY A 16 7.87 18.17 -8.56
N LYS A 17 7.76 19.04 -7.53
CA LYS A 17 7.26 18.61 -6.20
C LYS A 17 5.77 18.29 -6.32
N ARG A 18 5.34 17.24 -5.62
CA ARG A 18 3.93 16.80 -5.63
C ARG A 18 3.31 17.00 -4.25
N PHE A 19 2.10 17.53 -4.21
CA PHE A 19 1.36 17.78 -2.97
C PHE A 19 -0.04 17.19 -3.09
N LEU A 20 -0.43 16.36 -2.12
CA LEU A 20 -1.78 15.82 -2.06
C LEU A 20 -2.61 16.72 -1.14
N VAL A 21 -3.70 17.27 -1.66
CA VAL A 21 -4.59 18.17 -0.92
C VAL A 21 -6.03 17.71 -1.08
N ARG A 22 -6.89 18.15 -0.14
CA ARG A 22 -8.34 17.95 -0.21
C ARG A 22 -9.01 19.29 -0.46
N ILE A 23 -9.92 19.35 -1.43
CA ILE A 23 -10.69 20.56 -1.72
C ILE A 23 -11.55 20.94 -0.51
N GLY A 24 -11.48 22.19 -0.11
CA GLY A 24 -12.24 22.77 0.98
C GLY A 24 -11.88 24.25 1.21
N PRO A 25 -12.52 24.93 2.18
CA PRO A 25 -12.33 26.35 2.46
C PRO A 25 -11.02 26.60 3.24
N LYS A 26 -9.89 26.22 2.64
CA LYS A 26 -8.55 26.33 3.21
C LYS A 26 -7.58 26.83 2.15
N LYS A 27 -6.53 27.50 2.61
CA LYS A 27 -5.37 27.84 1.78
C LYS A 27 -4.29 26.79 1.94
N PHE A 28 -3.62 26.48 0.84
CA PHE A 28 -2.43 25.64 0.81
C PHE A 28 -1.20 26.51 0.57
N SER A 29 -0.33 26.60 1.57
CA SER A 29 0.86 27.48 1.53
C SER A 29 2.11 26.72 1.12
N THR A 30 2.89 27.33 0.24
CA THR A 30 4.19 26.84 -0.22
C THR A 30 5.21 27.98 -0.23
N HIS A 31 6.48 27.67 -0.43
CA HIS A 31 7.52 28.69 -0.72
C HIS A 31 7.21 29.58 -1.95
N HIS A 32 6.37 29.13 -2.89
CA HIS A 32 5.94 29.91 -4.07
C HIS A 32 4.64 30.70 -3.85
N GLY A 33 4.14 30.75 -2.62
CA GLY A 33 2.90 31.41 -2.26
C GLY A 33 1.79 30.42 -1.91
N GLU A 34 0.58 30.96 -1.82
CA GLU A 34 -0.62 30.27 -1.35
C GLU A 34 -1.59 30.02 -2.51
N ILE A 35 -2.25 28.86 -2.46
CA ILE A 35 -3.32 28.45 -3.36
C ILE A 35 -4.62 28.37 -2.56
N ASN A 36 -5.68 29.03 -3.03
CA ASN A 36 -7.02 28.82 -2.47
C ASN A 36 -7.57 27.48 -2.98
N LEU A 37 -7.77 26.50 -2.09
CA LEU A 37 -8.19 25.16 -2.49
C LEU A 37 -9.65 25.11 -2.96
N GLU A 38 -10.50 26.06 -2.56
CA GLU A 38 -11.89 26.12 -3.02
C GLU A 38 -11.98 26.50 -4.51
N ALA A 39 -11.03 27.30 -5.00
CA ALA A 39 -10.95 27.69 -6.41
C ALA A 39 -10.71 26.50 -7.35
N LEU A 40 -10.25 25.35 -6.83
CA LEU A 40 -10.09 24.12 -7.61
C LEU A 40 -11.43 23.65 -8.22
N THR A 41 -12.56 23.93 -7.58
CA THR A 41 -13.90 23.58 -8.12
C THR A 41 -14.25 24.30 -9.43
N GLN A 42 -13.54 25.38 -9.76
CA GLN A 42 -13.75 26.17 -10.97
C GLN A 42 -12.95 25.66 -12.17
N ILE A 43 -12.03 24.71 -11.95
CA ILE A 43 -11.17 24.16 -13.00
C ILE A 43 -11.36 22.64 -13.12
N SER A 44 -10.74 22.05 -14.13
CA SER A 44 -10.77 20.62 -14.41
C SER A 44 -9.42 19.95 -14.09
N PRO A 45 -9.39 18.63 -13.86
CA PRO A 45 -8.13 17.89 -13.82
C PRO A 45 -7.34 18.07 -15.11
N GLY A 46 -6.05 18.39 -14.98
CA GLY A 46 -5.15 18.77 -16.05
C GLY A 46 -4.89 20.28 -16.12
N ASP A 47 -5.78 21.09 -15.55
CA ASP A 47 -5.67 22.55 -15.62
C ASP A 47 -4.63 23.10 -14.62
N VAL A 48 -4.16 24.30 -14.94
CA VAL A 48 -3.23 25.08 -14.10
C VAL A 48 -4.02 25.88 -13.06
N ILE A 49 -3.50 25.89 -11.84
CA ILE A 49 -3.90 26.82 -10.78
C ILE A 49 -2.71 27.71 -10.41
N TYR A 50 -2.98 28.99 -10.16
CA TYR A 50 -1.94 29.97 -9.83
C TYR A 50 -1.92 30.26 -8.33
N THR A 51 -0.74 30.49 -7.77
CA THR A 51 -0.60 31.06 -6.43
C THR A 51 -0.95 32.55 -6.42
N HIS A 52 -1.11 33.16 -5.25
CA HIS A 52 -1.25 34.62 -5.13
C HIS A 52 -0.04 35.41 -5.70
N LYS A 53 1.10 34.77 -5.95
CA LYS A 53 2.28 35.35 -6.61
C LYS A 53 2.34 35.07 -8.11
N ASN A 54 1.24 34.59 -8.70
CA ASN A 54 1.13 34.22 -10.11
C ASN A 54 2.09 33.09 -10.56
N ILE A 55 2.46 32.18 -9.64
CA ILE A 55 3.28 31.00 -9.97
C ILE A 55 2.34 29.85 -10.37
N PRO A 56 2.55 29.19 -11.53
CA PRO A 56 1.66 28.13 -12.03
C PRO A 56 1.93 26.79 -11.35
N PHE A 57 0.86 26.04 -11.07
CA PHE A 57 0.88 24.65 -10.60
C PHE A 57 -0.12 23.83 -11.40
N ILE A 58 0.21 22.57 -11.72
CA ILE A 58 -0.71 21.69 -12.47
C ILE A 58 -1.52 20.85 -11.49
N THR A 59 -2.82 20.72 -11.72
CA THR A 59 -3.72 19.91 -10.87
C THR A 59 -4.09 18.62 -11.59
N VAL A 60 -3.90 17.46 -10.96
CA VAL A 60 -4.21 16.15 -11.57
C VAL A 60 -4.89 15.22 -10.58
N LYS A 61 -5.59 14.20 -11.09
CA LYS A 61 -6.17 13.15 -10.25
C LYS A 61 -5.04 12.30 -9.65
N PRO A 62 -5.00 12.11 -8.32
CA PRO A 62 -4.00 11.24 -7.72
C PRO A 62 -4.26 9.79 -8.12
N THR A 63 -3.20 9.10 -8.53
CA THR A 63 -3.24 7.64 -8.70
C THR A 63 -3.09 6.94 -7.35
N LEU A 64 -3.36 5.64 -7.27
CA LEU A 64 -3.05 4.86 -6.07
C LEU A 64 -1.56 4.96 -5.68
N TYR A 65 -0.68 5.03 -6.68
CA TYR A 65 0.75 5.27 -6.47
C TYR A 65 0.99 6.59 -5.73
N ASP A 66 0.35 7.68 -6.14
CA ASP A 66 0.48 8.99 -5.49
C ASP A 66 -0.08 8.96 -4.06
N LEU A 67 -1.22 8.30 -3.85
CA LEU A 67 -1.86 8.16 -2.54
C LEU A 67 -0.92 7.44 -1.55
N ILE A 68 -0.36 6.29 -1.93
CA ILE A 68 0.61 5.53 -1.11
C ILE A 68 1.86 6.36 -0.78
N PHE A 69 2.29 7.24 -1.69
CA PHE A 69 3.42 8.13 -1.42
C PHE A 69 3.11 9.29 -0.48
N ARG A 70 1.83 9.60 -0.27
CA ARG A 70 1.38 10.83 0.41
C ARG A 70 0.55 10.59 1.68
N ILE A 71 0.35 9.34 2.08
CA ILE A 71 -0.13 9.00 3.42
C ILE A 71 0.85 9.43 4.51
N LYS A 72 0.33 9.67 5.71
CA LYS A 72 1.13 9.89 6.92
C LYS A 72 1.88 8.60 7.27
N ARG A 73 3.19 8.69 7.51
CA ARG A 73 4.04 7.52 7.77
C ARG A 73 4.64 7.60 9.16
N ILE A 74 4.50 6.50 9.91
CA ILE A 74 5.17 6.29 11.20
C ILE A 74 5.93 4.95 11.23
N THR A 75 5.82 4.16 10.17
CA THR A 75 6.55 2.92 9.92
C THR A 75 7.20 2.99 8.54
N GLN A 76 8.14 2.07 8.30
CA GLN A 76 8.51 1.73 6.93
C GLN A 76 7.27 1.19 6.19
N ILE A 77 7.15 1.50 4.90
CA ILE A 77 6.08 1.01 4.05
C ILE A 77 6.62 -0.01 3.03
N ILE A 78 5.73 -0.88 2.57
CA ILE A 78 5.93 -1.62 1.33
C ILE A 78 5.79 -0.65 0.16
N TYR A 79 6.78 -0.59 -0.73
CA TYR A 79 6.76 0.36 -1.84
C TYR A 79 5.85 -0.12 -2.98
N PRO A 80 5.35 0.79 -3.84
CA PRO A 80 4.51 0.41 -4.96
C PRO A 80 5.12 -0.63 -5.91
N LYS A 81 6.46 -0.72 -6.00
CA LYS A 81 7.14 -1.72 -6.83
C LYS A 81 6.85 -3.15 -6.36
N GLU A 82 6.80 -3.40 -5.05
CA GLU A 82 6.38 -4.68 -4.50
C GLU A 82 4.86 -4.83 -4.51
N LEU A 83 4.11 -3.78 -4.16
CA LEU A 83 2.65 -3.87 -4.02
C LEU A 83 1.98 -4.38 -5.30
N GLY A 84 2.41 -3.91 -6.48
CA GLY A 84 1.91 -4.42 -7.75
C GLY A 84 2.11 -5.93 -7.89
N TYR A 85 3.32 -6.42 -7.60
CA TYR A 85 3.62 -7.85 -7.65
C TYR A 85 2.85 -8.65 -6.59
N ILE A 86 2.81 -8.16 -5.34
CA ILE A 86 2.07 -8.79 -4.24
C ILE A 86 0.60 -8.99 -4.62
N LEU A 87 -0.07 -7.96 -5.12
CA LEU A 87 -1.47 -8.02 -5.52
C LEU A 87 -1.71 -9.11 -6.58
N ILE A 88 -0.86 -9.18 -7.60
CA ILE A 88 -0.95 -10.17 -8.68
C ILE A 88 -0.67 -11.58 -8.13
N ARG A 89 0.42 -11.75 -7.36
CA ARG A 89 0.87 -13.06 -6.88
C ARG A 89 -0.07 -13.68 -5.85
N LEU A 90 -0.76 -12.86 -5.07
CA LEU A 90 -1.83 -13.27 -4.17
C LEU A 90 -3.16 -13.51 -4.90
N GLY A 91 -3.30 -13.12 -6.17
CA GLY A 91 -4.54 -13.26 -6.93
C GLY A 91 -5.66 -12.35 -6.45
N ILE A 92 -5.33 -11.15 -5.95
CA ILE A 92 -6.31 -10.19 -5.43
C ILE A 92 -7.18 -9.67 -6.58
N LYS A 93 -8.50 -9.74 -6.39
CA LYS A 93 -9.50 -9.30 -7.35
C LYS A 93 -10.70 -8.64 -6.64
N PRO A 94 -11.59 -7.96 -7.38
CA PRO A 94 -12.86 -7.51 -6.83
C PRO A 94 -13.60 -8.64 -6.09
N GLY A 95 -14.04 -8.38 -4.86
CA GLY A 95 -14.71 -9.38 -4.03
C GLY A 95 -13.79 -10.24 -3.16
N SER A 96 -12.47 -10.18 -3.33
CA SER A 96 -11.53 -10.95 -2.49
C SER A 96 -11.66 -10.61 -1.00
N ARG A 97 -11.58 -11.64 -0.16
CA ARG A 97 -11.42 -11.54 1.29
C ARG A 97 -9.95 -11.77 1.61
N VAL A 98 -9.28 -10.76 2.16
CA VAL A 98 -7.83 -10.78 2.36
C VAL A 98 -7.50 -10.48 3.81
N ILE A 99 -6.61 -11.25 4.41
CA ILE A 99 -6.03 -10.91 5.71
C ILE A 99 -4.68 -10.26 5.46
N GLU A 100 -4.41 -9.15 6.15
CA GLU A 100 -3.04 -8.69 6.35
C GLU A 100 -2.73 -8.59 7.85
N CYS A 101 -1.45 -8.72 8.20
CA CYS A 101 -0.97 -8.40 9.54
C CYS A 101 0.28 -7.55 9.48
N GLY A 102 0.32 -6.53 10.34
CA GLY A 102 1.29 -5.44 10.26
C GLY A 102 0.70 -4.29 9.46
N SER A 103 -0.38 -3.68 9.96
CA SER A 103 -1.04 -2.58 9.25
C SER A 103 -0.09 -1.39 9.08
N GLY A 104 0.73 -1.12 10.10
CA GLY A 104 1.74 -0.06 10.07
C GLY A 104 1.14 1.29 9.68
N SER A 105 1.71 1.93 8.66
CA SER A 105 1.18 3.20 8.12
C SER A 105 0.00 3.00 7.15
N GLY A 106 -0.30 1.78 6.74
CA GLY A 106 -1.45 1.43 5.90
C GLY A 106 -1.18 1.33 4.40
N ALA A 107 0.08 1.36 3.92
CA ALA A 107 0.36 1.35 2.48
C ALA A 107 -0.15 0.08 1.77
N LEU A 108 0.11 -1.10 2.35
CA LEU A 108 -0.44 -2.37 1.85
C LEU A 108 -1.96 -2.39 2.00
N THR A 109 -2.47 -1.96 3.15
CA THR A 109 -3.91 -1.91 3.45
C THR A 109 -4.66 -1.09 2.42
N LEU A 110 -4.15 0.09 2.04
CA LEU A 110 -4.72 0.95 1.01
C LEU A 110 -4.71 0.26 -0.36
N ALA A 111 -3.62 -0.43 -0.71
CA ALA A 111 -3.51 -1.11 -2.00
C ALA A 111 -4.47 -2.31 -2.10
N LEU A 112 -4.57 -3.12 -1.05
CA LEU A 112 -5.55 -4.21 -0.95
C LEU A 112 -6.97 -3.65 -1.00
N ALA A 113 -7.27 -2.65 -0.16
CA ALA A 113 -8.59 -2.02 -0.10
C ALA A 113 -9.02 -1.44 -1.44
N TRP A 114 -8.10 -0.87 -2.21
CA TRP A 114 -8.37 -0.35 -3.55
C TRP A 114 -8.84 -1.44 -4.54
N TRP A 115 -8.24 -2.63 -4.46
CA TRP A 115 -8.43 -3.74 -5.40
C TRP A 115 -9.58 -4.67 -5.06
N VAL A 116 -9.89 -4.85 -3.77
CA VAL A 116 -10.99 -5.75 -3.35
C VAL A 116 -12.37 -5.16 -3.62
N ARG A 117 -12.48 -3.86 -3.91
CA ARG A 117 -13.74 -3.17 -4.20
C ARG A 117 -14.50 -3.78 -5.39
N PRO A 118 -15.83 -3.60 -5.47
CA PRO A 118 -16.68 -2.94 -4.47
C PRO A 118 -17.12 -3.86 -3.33
N ASN A 119 -17.01 -5.19 -3.50
CA ASN A 119 -17.70 -6.16 -2.64
C ASN A 119 -16.77 -7.06 -1.82
N GLY A 120 -15.46 -6.80 -1.84
CA GLY A 120 -14.47 -7.53 -1.06
C GLY A 120 -14.14 -6.85 0.26
N ARG A 121 -13.23 -7.44 1.03
CA ARG A 121 -12.91 -7.00 2.38
C ARG A 121 -11.45 -7.30 2.74
N VAL A 122 -10.78 -6.32 3.34
CA VAL A 122 -9.47 -6.48 3.96
C VAL A 122 -9.65 -6.56 5.47
N TYR A 123 -9.12 -7.62 6.09
CA TYR A 123 -9.07 -7.81 7.53
C TYR A 123 -7.64 -7.54 7.99
N SER A 124 -7.42 -6.36 8.56
CA SER A 124 -6.09 -5.81 8.83
C SER A 124 -5.79 -5.89 10.31
N TYR A 125 -4.90 -6.80 10.68
CA TYR A 125 -4.49 -7.04 12.05
C TYR A 125 -3.29 -6.16 12.44
N GLU A 126 -3.40 -5.52 13.59
CA GLU A 126 -2.33 -4.73 14.19
C GLU A 126 -2.40 -4.87 15.71
N LYS A 127 -1.26 -5.08 16.37
CA LYS A 127 -1.20 -5.22 17.83
C LYS A 127 -0.86 -3.91 18.54
N GLU A 128 -0.27 -2.96 17.83
CA GLU A 128 0.08 -1.65 18.37
C GLU A 128 -0.95 -0.58 17.98
N GLU A 129 -1.70 -0.10 18.97
CA GLU A 129 -2.80 0.84 18.79
C GLU A 129 -2.40 2.12 18.04
N ARG A 130 -1.16 2.61 18.25
CA ARG A 130 -0.63 3.80 17.55
C ARG A 130 -0.56 3.62 16.03
N PHE A 131 -0.23 2.43 15.54
CA PHE A 131 -0.17 2.12 14.11
C PHE A 131 -1.58 2.00 13.54
N LEU A 132 -2.48 1.35 14.28
CA LEU A 132 -3.88 1.21 13.90
C LEU A 132 -4.56 2.59 13.75
N LYS A 133 -4.32 3.53 14.66
CA LYS A 133 -4.84 4.91 14.57
C LYS A 133 -4.37 5.62 13.30
N VAL A 134 -3.08 5.56 12.97
CA VAL A 134 -2.55 6.20 11.75
C VAL A 134 -3.06 5.51 10.48
N CYS A 135 -3.15 4.18 10.47
CA CYS A 135 -3.76 3.45 9.36
C CYS A 135 -5.22 3.89 9.15
N LEU A 136 -6.00 4.02 10.23
CA LEU A 136 -7.39 4.52 10.19
C LEU A 136 -7.46 5.94 9.63
N GLU A 137 -6.62 6.86 10.13
CA GLU A 137 -6.53 8.24 9.63
C GLU A 137 -6.26 8.25 8.11
N ASN A 138 -5.29 7.47 7.65
CA ASN A 138 -4.94 7.38 6.23
C ASN A 138 -6.07 6.76 5.39
N LEU A 139 -6.72 5.70 5.85
CA LEU A 139 -7.85 5.07 5.16
C LEU A 139 -9.04 6.02 5.04
N ASN A 140 -9.35 6.78 6.09
CA ASN A 140 -10.39 7.82 6.04
C ASN A 140 -9.97 8.96 5.11
N TYR A 141 -8.71 9.38 5.19
CA TYR A 141 -8.18 10.43 4.33
C TYR A 141 -8.16 10.04 2.85
N VAL A 142 -8.06 8.76 2.51
CA VAL A 142 -8.13 8.29 1.10
C VAL A 142 -9.55 7.85 0.69
N GLY A 143 -10.45 7.66 1.65
CA GLY A 143 -11.81 7.20 1.41
C GLY A 143 -11.89 5.70 1.12
N LEU A 144 -11.04 4.89 1.76
CA LEU A 144 -10.98 3.43 1.59
C LEU A 144 -11.39 2.63 2.83
N LYS A 145 -11.73 3.31 3.94
CA LYS A 145 -12.05 2.65 5.22
C LYS A 145 -13.23 1.68 5.13
N GLU A 146 -14.16 1.90 4.21
CA GLU A 146 -15.34 1.05 4.02
C GLU A 146 -14.98 -0.41 3.69
N TRP A 147 -13.89 -0.64 2.96
CA TRP A 147 -13.45 -1.99 2.56
C TRP A 147 -12.47 -2.62 3.54
N VAL A 148 -12.20 -1.98 4.68
CA VAL A 148 -11.20 -2.43 5.65
C VAL A 148 -11.81 -2.59 7.04
N GLU A 149 -11.58 -3.76 7.62
CA GLU A 149 -11.78 -4.04 9.03
C GLU A 149 -10.42 -3.99 9.74
N LEU A 150 -10.19 -2.94 10.54
CA LEU A 150 -8.99 -2.83 11.36
C LEU A 150 -9.24 -3.58 12.68
N LYS A 151 -8.33 -4.48 13.05
CA LYS A 151 -8.43 -5.31 14.25
C LYS A 151 -7.24 -5.07 15.15
N HIS A 152 -7.49 -4.51 16.33
CA HIS A 152 -6.48 -4.38 17.38
C HIS A 152 -6.30 -5.75 18.08
N LYS A 153 -5.57 -6.66 17.45
CA LYS A 153 -5.43 -8.04 17.92
C LYS A 153 -4.05 -8.62 17.58
N ASN A 154 -3.50 -9.39 18.51
CA ASN A 154 -2.30 -10.19 18.29
C ASN A 154 -2.66 -11.49 17.55
N ILE A 155 -2.03 -11.70 16.39
CA ILE A 155 -2.24 -12.88 15.55
C ILE A 155 -1.65 -14.18 16.12
N GLY A 156 -0.91 -14.10 17.24
CA GLY A 156 -0.51 -15.28 18.01
C GLY A 156 -1.69 -16.07 18.59
N ASN A 157 -2.89 -15.46 18.63
CA ASN A 157 -4.14 -16.13 18.99
C ASN A 157 -4.95 -16.55 17.74
N GLY A 158 -4.32 -16.59 16.57
CA GLY A 158 -4.96 -16.88 15.29
C GLY A 158 -5.82 -15.75 14.72
N PHE A 159 -6.35 -16.01 13.52
CA PHE A 159 -7.25 -15.13 12.78
C PHE A 159 -8.71 -15.50 13.03
N ASP A 160 -9.59 -14.50 13.04
CA ASP A 160 -11.03 -14.74 13.24
C ASP A 160 -11.68 -15.23 11.93
N GLU A 161 -11.14 -14.82 10.79
CA GLU A 161 -11.64 -15.24 9.50
C GLU A 161 -11.14 -16.62 9.11
N LYS A 162 -12.05 -17.41 8.52
CA LYS A 162 -11.75 -18.65 7.82
C LYS A 162 -12.13 -18.52 6.36
N ASN A 163 -11.54 -19.39 5.54
CA ASN A 163 -11.76 -19.43 4.10
C ASN A 163 -11.54 -18.05 3.46
N VAL A 164 -10.38 -17.45 3.69
CA VAL A 164 -9.95 -16.22 2.99
C VAL A 164 -9.20 -16.55 1.70
N ASP A 165 -9.22 -15.62 0.74
CA ASP A 165 -8.66 -15.82 -0.59
C ASP A 165 -7.15 -15.59 -0.65
N ALA A 166 -6.61 -14.81 0.30
CA ALA A 166 -5.18 -14.54 0.43
C ALA A 166 -4.82 -14.06 1.84
N ILE A 167 -3.57 -14.28 2.25
CA ILE A 167 -2.99 -13.72 3.47
C ILE A 167 -1.65 -13.08 3.14
N PHE A 168 -1.39 -11.88 3.68
CA PHE A 168 -0.08 -11.26 3.64
C PHE A 168 0.44 -10.89 5.03
N LEU A 169 1.65 -11.31 5.40
CA LEU A 169 2.25 -10.98 6.71
C LEU A 169 3.49 -10.10 6.53
N ASP A 170 3.45 -8.89 7.09
CA ASP A 170 4.59 -7.98 7.23
C ASP A 170 4.91 -7.79 8.71
N VAL A 171 5.49 -8.82 9.30
CA VAL A 171 5.82 -8.89 10.73
C VAL A 171 7.25 -9.41 10.93
N LYS A 172 7.81 -9.23 12.14
CA LYS A 172 9.21 -9.61 12.42
C LYS A 172 9.48 -11.11 12.30
N THR A 173 8.52 -11.95 12.69
CA THR A 173 8.66 -13.41 12.81
C THR A 173 7.46 -14.12 12.18
N PRO A 174 7.25 -13.99 10.85
CA PRO A 174 6.04 -14.48 10.20
C PRO A 174 5.89 -16.01 10.31
N TRP A 175 7.01 -16.74 10.37
CA TRP A 175 7.04 -18.20 10.48
C TRP A 175 6.35 -18.77 11.71
N MET A 176 6.24 -17.98 12.77
CA MET A 176 5.50 -18.38 13.99
C MET A 176 3.99 -18.46 13.76
N TYR A 177 3.48 -17.92 12.66
CA TYR A 177 2.04 -17.78 12.39
C TYR A 177 1.58 -18.55 11.15
N PHE A 178 2.46 -19.34 10.52
CA PHE A 178 2.10 -20.09 9.31
C PHE A 178 0.99 -21.11 9.54
N HIS A 179 0.94 -21.74 10.72
CA HIS A 179 -0.16 -22.64 11.05
C HIS A 179 -1.51 -21.89 11.08
N HIS A 180 -1.58 -20.76 11.80
CA HIS A 180 -2.80 -19.94 11.81
C HIS A 180 -3.18 -19.42 10.42
N ALA A 181 -2.19 -19.04 9.61
CA ALA A 181 -2.43 -18.62 8.22
C ALA A 181 -2.99 -19.77 7.38
N TRP A 182 -2.43 -20.98 7.54
CA TRP A 182 -2.93 -22.18 6.88
C TRP A 182 -4.39 -22.47 7.28
N GLU A 183 -4.73 -22.39 8.56
CA GLU A 183 -6.12 -22.63 9.01
C GLU A 183 -7.11 -21.61 8.43
N ALA A 184 -6.70 -20.36 8.27
CA ALA A 184 -7.55 -19.28 7.77
C ALA A 184 -7.72 -19.29 6.24
N LEU A 185 -6.71 -19.72 5.48
CA LEU A 185 -6.73 -19.75 4.02
C LEU A 185 -7.69 -20.80 3.46
N LYS A 186 -8.35 -20.49 2.33
CA LYS A 186 -8.97 -21.51 1.47
C LYS A 186 -7.90 -22.46 0.91
N GLY A 187 -8.27 -23.70 0.63
CA GLY A 187 -7.38 -24.65 -0.07
C GLY A 187 -6.92 -24.09 -1.42
N GLY A 188 -5.63 -24.19 -1.73
CA GLY A 188 -5.03 -23.69 -2.97
C GLY A 188 -4.67 -22.19 -2.99
N CYS A 189 -5.11 -21.43 -1.99
CA CYS A 189 -4.84 -19.99 -1.88
C CYS A 189 -3.42 -19.69 -1.36
N VAL A 190 -3.00 -18.43 -1.54
CA VAL A 190 -1.61 -18.01 -1.37
C VAL A 190 -1.40 -17.28 -0.03
N LEU A 191 -0.35 -17.68 0.66
CA LEU A 191 0.30 -16.90 1.72
C LEU A 191 1.45 -16.12 1.08
N GLY A 192 1.52 -14.81 1.34
CA GLY A 192 2.67 -13.97 1.04
C GLY A 192 3.26 -13.38 2.31
N ILE A 193 4.58 -13.20 2.35
CA ILE A 193 5.26 -12.48 3.44
C ILE A 193 6.35 -11.57 2.89
N LEU A 194 6.72 -10.55 3.67
CA LEU A 194 7.89 -9.72 3.43
C LEU A 194 8.86 -9.83 4.61
N VAL A 195 10.13 -10.13 4.32
CA VAL A 195 11.19 -10.17 5.33
C VAL A 195 12.44 -9.42 4.87
N PRO A 196 13.13 -8.65 5.73
CA PRO A 196 14.27 -7.83 5.29
C PRO A 196 15.58 -8.61 5.12
N THR A 197 15.77 -9.76 5.78
CA THR A 197 17.06 -10.47 5.84
C THR A 197 16.99 -11.90 5.31
N THR A 198 18.10 -12.38 4.76
CA THR A 198 18.24 -13.77 4.30
C THR A 198 18.14 -14.78 5.45
N ASN A 199 18.56 -14.42 6.67
CA ASN A 199 18.34 -15.25 7.87
C ASN A 199 16.85 -15.51 8.11
N GLN A 200 16.00 -14.49 7.94
CA GLN A 200 14.55 -14.64 8.05
C GLN A 200 13.96 -15.46 6.90
N ILE A 201 14.55 -15.44 5.70
CA ILE A 201 14.18 -16.35 4.61
C ILE A 201 14.45 -17.80 5.04
N THR A 202 15.66 -18.09 5.51
CA THR A 202 16.05 -19.44 5.94
C THR A 202 15.15 -19.95 7.06
N GLU A 203 14.83 -19.12 8.05
CA GLU A 203 13.86 -19.51 9.09
C GLU A 203 12.46 -19.73 8.51
N SER A 204 11.98 -18.86 7.61
CA SER A 204 10.68 -19.05 6.97
C SER A 204 10.59 -20.35 6.18
N LEU A 205 11.62 -20.72 5.42
CA LEU A 205 11.67 -21.97 4.66
C LEU A 205 11.51 -23.20 5.56
N LYS A 206 12.26 -23.28 6.67
CA LYS A 206 12.18 -24.39 7.63
C LYS A 206 10.77 -24.64 8.15
N PHE A 207 10.00 -23.57 8.37
CA PHE A 207 8.62 -23.69 8.83
C PHE A 207 7.65 -23.96 7.68
N LEU A 208 7.83 -23.36 6.51
CA LEU A 208 6.99 -23.66 5.34
C LEU A 208 7.07 -25.13 4.94
N GLU A 209 8.27 -25.72 4.97
CA GLU A 209 8.49 -27.14 4.67
C GLU A 209 7.80 -28.10 5.64
N LYS A 210 7.72 -27.72 6.92
CA LYS A 210 7.02 -28.48 7.96
C LYS A 210 5.50 -28.32 7.92
N ASN A 211 5.02 -27.30 7.23
CA ASN A 211 3.60 -27.00 7.10
C ASN A 211 3.08 -27.49 5.74
N LEU A 212 1.77 -27.42 5.57
CA LEU A 212 1.07 -27.80 4.35
C LEU A 212 1.08 -26.65 3.33
N PHE A 213 2.25 -26.08 3.10
CA PHE A 213 2.51 -25.08 2.07
C PHE A 213 3.45 -25.66 1.00
N LYS A 214 3.14 -25.42 -0.28
CA LYS A 214 3.92 -25.85 -1.46
C LYS A 214 4.03 -24.68 -2.46
N ASP A 215 4.66 -24.89 -3.62
CA ASP A 215 4.86 -23.83 -4.63
C ASP A 215 5.55 -22.60 -4.01
N ILE A 216 6.65 -22.85 -3.29
CA ILE A 216 7.38 -21.82 -2.56
C ILE A 216 8.24 -21.02 -3.53
N GLU A 217 8.09 -19.70 -3.51
CA GLU A 217 8.84 -18.76 -4.33
C GLU A 217 9.47 -17.69 -3.43
N ILE A 218 10.73 -17.34 -3.70
CA ILE A 218 11.45 -16.24 -3.02
C ILE A 218 11.94 -15.28 -4.09
N ILE A 219 11.65 -13.99 -3.93
CA ILE A 219 12.07 -12.96 -4.89
C ILE A 219 12.48 -11.66 -4.17
N GLU A 220 13.23 -10.84 -4.90
CA GLU A 220 13.41 -9.43 -4.62
C GLU A 220 13.18 -8.63 -5.92
N ILE A 221 12.78 -7.36 -5.80
CA ILE A 221 12.45 -6.52 -6.95
C ILE A 221 13.36 -5.30 -6.94
N LEU A 222 14.16 -5.09 -7.98
CA LEU A 222 14.97 -3.90 -8.15
C LEU A 222 14.30 -2.94 -9.13
N LEU A 223 14.08 -1.69 -8.72
CA LEU A 223 13.53 -0.63 -9.60
C LEU A 223 14.61 0.41 -9.88
N ARG A 224 15.11 0.45 -11.11
CA ARG A 224 16.13 1.42 -11.55
C ARG A 224 15.50 2.53 -12.37
N ARG A 225 15.61 3.77 -11.87
CA ARG A 225 15.09 4.96 -12.56
C ARG A 225 16.12 5.54 -13.52
N TYR A 226 15.62 6.25 -14.52
CA TYR A 226 16.41 6.95 -15.51
C TYR A 226 16.09 8.45 -15.47
N LYS A 227 17.12 9.26 -15.69
CA LYS A 227 16.97 10.68 -15.99
C LYS A 227 16.32 10.81 -17.36
N THR A 228 15.14 11.41 -17.39
CA THR A 228 14.29 11.52 -18.58
C THR A 228 14.67 12.74 -19.44
N VAL A 229 15.94 12.89 -19.77
CA VAL A 229 16.44 13.94 -20.68
C VAL A 229 16.85 13.24 -21.97
N ALA A 230 16.16 13.51 -23.07
CA ALA A 230 16.30 12.73 -24.32
C ALA A 230 17.76 12.66 -24.81
N GLU A 231 18.46 13.79 -24.80
CA GLU A 231 19.83 13.93 -25.30
C GLU A 231 20.88 13.37 -24.34
N ARG A 232 20.50 13.09 -23.08
CA ARG A 232 21.40 12.64 -22.02
C ARG A 232 20.75 11.54 -21.17
N LEU A 233 20.00 10.65 -21.83
CA LEU A 233 19.28 9.55 -21.19
C LEU A 233 20.29 8.63 -20.50
N ARG A 234 20.12 8.45 -19.19
CA ARG A 234 20.96 7.59 -18.38
C ARG A 234 20.28 7.25 -17.06
N PRO A 235 20.69 6.17 -16.36
CA PRO A 235 20.20 5.89 -15.02
C PRO A 235 20.40 7.06 -14.04
N GLU A 236 19.54 7.14 -13.04
CA GLU A 236 19.81 7.96 -11.85
C GLU A 236 21.09 7.48 -11.15
N ASP A 237 21.83 8.40 -10.53
CA ASP A 237 23.14 8.11 -9.94
C ASP A 237 23.02 7.26 -8.66
N ARG A 238 21.86 7.28 -8.00
CA ARG A 238 21.54 6.52 -6.79
C ARG A 238 20.24 5.76 -6.99
N MET A 239 20.14 4.58 -6.39
CA MET A 239 18.90 3.82 -6.32
C MET A 239 18.73 3.17 -4.95
N VAL A 240 17.49 2.79 -4.63
CA VAL A 240 17.22 1.91 -3.49
C VAL A 240 17.65 0.51 -3.89
N ALA A 241 18.73 0.02 -3.29
CA ALA A 241 19.31 -1.28 -3.61
C ALA A 241 18.54 -2.45 -3.00
N HIS A 242 17.87 -2.24 -1.86
CA HIS A 242 17.10 -3.28 -1.19
C HIS A 242 15.93 -2.68 -0.41
N THR A 243 14.85 -3.45 -0.29
CA THR A 243 13.66 -3.13 0.51
C THR A 243 13.28 -4.31 1.38
N GLY A 244 13.21 -5.50 0.79
CA GLY A 244 12.90 -6.76 1.45
C GLY A 244 12.76 -7.88 0.44
N TYR A 245 12.77 -9.11 0.94
CA TYR A 245 12.48 -10.31 0.18
C TYR A 245 11.01 -10.63 0.32
N LEU A 246 10.36 -10.95 -0.79
CA LEU A 246 9.00 -11.49 -0.81
C LEU A 246 9.09 -13.00 -0.88
N ILE A 247 8.28 -13.67 -0.06
CA ILE A 247 8.13 -15.13 -0.09
C ILE A 247 6.66 -15.44 -0.28
N PHE A 248 6.35 -16.32 -1.23
CA PHE A 248 5.00 -16.78 -1.48
C PHE A 248 4.93 -18.30 -1.38
N ALA A 249 3.81 -18.82 -0.89
CA ALA A 249 3.54 -20.25 -0.86
C ALA A 249 2.04 -20.52 -0.95
N ARG A 250 1.65 -21.68 -1.50
CA ARG A 250 0.26 -22.11 -1.65
C ARG A 250 -0.14 -23.12 -0.58
N LYS A 251 -1.29 -22.90 0.03
CA LYS A 251 -1.92 -23.88 0.91
C LYS A 251 -2.27 -25.13 0.11
N VAL A 252 -1.81 -26.29 0.57
CA VAL A 252 -2.33 -27.60 0.16
C VAL A 252 -3.20 -28.16 1.27
N ASN A 253 -4.19 -28.98 0.89
CA ASN A 253 -4.99 -29.72 1.85
C ASN A 253 -4.17 -30.92 2.34
N ASP A 254 -4.40 -31.34 3.58
CA ASP A 254 -3.99 -32.67 4.02
C ASP A 254 -4.67 -33.70 3.10
N LYS A 255 -3.86 -34.43 2.35
CA LYS A 255 -4.24 -35.68 1.70
C LYS A 255 -3.35 -36.77 2.26
#